data_AF-A0A2W6PPS7-F1
#
_entry.id   AF-A0A2W6PPS7-F1
#
_cell.length_a   1.000
_cell.length_b   1.000
_cell.length_c   1.000
_cell.angle_alpha   90.00
_cell.angle_beta   90.00
_cell.angle_gamma   90.00
#
_symmetry.space_group_name_H-M   'P 1'
#
loop_
_entity.id
_entity.type
_entity.pdbx_description
1 polymer ?
#
loop_
_entity_poly.entity_id
_entity_poly.type
_entity_poly.pdbx_seq_one_letter_code
_entity_poly.pdbx_strand_id
1 'polypeptide(L)' 'PLLNEEQKQVVFERIKSGVSISAIAREFKTSRQTILRAKAKLQTPDI' A
#
# COMPACT_ATOMS: atom_id res chain seq x y z
N PRO A 1 -0.83 10.73 -6.77
CA PRO A 1 -1.95 9.87 -6.34
C PRO A 1 -1.80 9.42 -4.88
N LEU A 2 -2.67 9.91 -4.00
CA LEU A 2 -2.85 9.32 -2.66
C LEU A 2 -3.85 8.16 -2.78
N LEU A 3 -3.50 7.01 -2.19
CA LEU A 3 -4.43 5.90 -2.02
C LEU A 3 -5.48 6.30 -0.98
N ASN A 4 -6.76 5.99 -1.22
CA ASN A 4 -7.80 6.15 -0.21
C ASN A 4 -7.66 5.06 0.89
N GLU A 5 -8.42 5.17 1.98
CA GLU A 5 -8.30 4.22 3.10
C GLU A 5 -8.60 2.77 2.70
N GLU A 6 -9.62 2.53 1.86
CA GLU A 6 -9.95 1.20 1.35
C GLU A 6 -8.79 0.60 0.53
N GLN A 7 -8.20 1.39 -0.35
CA GLN A 7 -7.06 0.99 -1.17
C GLN A 7 -5.83 0.71 -0.31
N LYS A 8 -5.58 1.50 0.74
CA LYS A 8 -4.50 1.22 1.70
C LYS A 8 -4.73 -0.12 2.40
N GLN A 9 -5.96 -0.41 2.82
CA GLN A 9 -6.31 -1.69 3.44
C GLN A 9 -6.06 -2.86 2.47
N VAL A 10 -6.50 -2.74 1.22
CA VAL A 10 -6.23 -3.76 0.19
C VAL A 10 -4.74 -3.94 -0.04
N VAL A 11 -3.97 -2.85 -0.15
CA VAL A 11 -2.51 -2.90 -0.28
C VAL A 11 -1.87 -3.65 0.87
N PHE A 12 -2.33 -3.43 2.10
CA PHE A 12 -1.81 -4.09 3.29
C PHE A 12 -2.10 -5.58 3.32
N GLU A 13 -3.34 -5.98 3.00
CA GLU A 13 -3.72 -7.40 2.92
C GLU A 13 -2.95 -8.12 1.80
N ARG A 14 -2.72 -7.47 0.66
CA ARG A 14 -1.87 -7.98 -0.43
C ARG A 14 -0.40 -8.16 0.00
N ILE A 15 0.15 -7.20 0.76
CA ILE A 15 1.52 -7.30 1.29
C ILE A 15 1.60 -8.47 2.28
N LYS A 16 0.61 -8.63 3.16
CA LYS A 16 0.53 -9.75 4.11
C LYS A 16 0.41 -11.10 3.42
N SER A 17 -0.30 -11.19 2.30
CA SER A 17 -0.39 -12.42 1.50
C SER A 17 0.86 -12.71 0.65
N GLY A 18 1.91 -11.89 0.76
CA GLY A 18 3.19 -12.10 0.11
C GLY A 18 3.28 -11.54 -1.32
N VAL A 19 2.29 -10.76 -1.77
CA VAL A 19 2.34 -10.12 -3.08
C VAL A 19 3.44 -9.06 -3.11
N SER A 20 4.25 -9.07 -4.17
CA SER A 20 5.34 -8.10 -4.32
C SER A 20 4.82 -6.66 -4.43
N ILE A 21 5.53 -5.72 -3.78
CA ILE A 21 5.23 -4.28 -3.83
C ILE A 21 5.17 -3.76 -5.28
N SER A 22 6.01 -4.29 -6.18
CA SER A 22 6.00 -3.93 -7.60
C SER A 22 4.74 -4.38 -8.33
N ALA A 23 4.19 -5.55 -8.01
CA ALA A 23 2.94 -6.02 -8.62
C ALA A 23 1.77 -5.14 -8.16
N ILE A 24 1.69 -4.87 -6.86
CA ILE A 24 0.70 -3.97 -6.27
C ILE A 24 0.79 -2.57 -6.89
N ALA A 25 1.99 -2.01 -7.02
CA ALA A 25 2.19 -0.69 -7.61
C ALA A 25 1.65 -0.60 -9.06
N ARG A 26 1.88 -1.63 -9.88
CA ARG A 26 1.37 -1.69 -11.26
C ARG A 26 -0.15 -1.72 -11.31
N GLU A 27 -0.78 -2.52 -10.45
CA GLU A 27 -2.23 -2.65 -10.39
C GLU A 27 -2.92 -1.36 -9.96
N PHE A 28 -2.39 -0.71 -8.93
CA PHE A 28 -2.89 0.58 -8.46
C PHE A 28 -2.41 1.76 -9.32
N LYS A 29 -1.75 1.50 -10.46
CA LYS A 29 -1.19 2.50 -11.38
C LYS A 29 -0.41 3.60 -10.63
N THR A 30 0.38 3.18 -9.65
CA THR A 30 1.11 4.06 -8.74
C THR A 30 2.55 3.62 -8.60
N SER A 31 3.35 4.40 -7.87
CA SER A 31 4.76 4.08 -7.65
C SER A 31 4.94 3.12 -6.47
N ARG A 32 6.03 2.33 -6.48
CA ARG A 32 6.46 1.53 -5.33
C ARG A 32 6.63 2.38 -4.07
N GLN A 33 7.10 3.62 -4.22
CA GLN A 33 7.28 4.57 -3.12
C GLN A 33 5.95 4.95 -2.47
N THR A 34 4.88 5.08 -3.26
CA THR A 34 3.52 5.32 -2.76
C THR A 34 3.03 4.14 -1.94
N ILE A 35 3.23 2.92 -2.43
CA ILE A 35 2.86 1.68 -1.72
C ILE A 35 3.63 1.56 -0.39
N LEU A 36 4.94 1.83 -0.40
CA LEU A 36 5.76 1.83 0.82
C LEU A 36 5.31 2.88 1.83
N ARG A 37 4.95 4.09 1.38
CA ARG A 37 4.39 5.14 2.24
C ARG A 37 3.05 4.74 2.83
N ALA A 38 2.17 4.11 2.05
CA ALA A 38 0.89 3.60 2.52
C ALA A 38 1.09 2.51 3.59
N LYS A 39 2.03 1.58 3.37
CA LYS A 39 2.41 0.57 4.36
C LYS A 39 2.89 1.21 5.67
N ALA A 40 3.77 2.22 5.59
CA ALA A 40 4.28 2.91 6.77
C ALA A 40 3.16 3.60 7.56
N LYS A 41 2.26 4.31 6.87
CA LYS A 41 1.11 4.99 7.50
C LYS A 41 0.10 4.05 8.18
N LEU A 42 0.01 2.79 7.76
CA LEU A 42 -0.83 1.79 8.43
C LEU A 42 -0.17 1.17 9.66
N GLN A 43 1.17 1.21 9.76
CA GLN A 43 1.91 0.62 10.88
C GLN A 43 2.10 1.60 12.04
N THR A 44 2.17 2.90 11.76
CA THR A 44 2.01 3.95 12.76
C THR A 44 0.58 4.46 12.69
N PRO A 45 -0.35 3.97 13.51
CA PRO A 45 -1.55 4.73 13.79
C PRO A 45 -1.09 6.09 14.33
N ASP A 46 -1.60 7.19 13.76
CA ASP A 46 -1.36 8.55 14.25
C ASP A 46 -1.53 8.55 15.79
N ILE A 47 -0.42 8.70 16.51
CA ILE A 47 -0.35 8.95 17.95
C ILE A 47 -0.45 10.45 18.15
#